data_AF-A0A0X1TJH2-F1
#
_entry.id   AF-A0A0X1TJH2-F1
#
_cell.length_a   1.000
_cell.length_b   1.000
_cell.length_c   1.000
_cell.angle_alpha   90.00
_cell.angle_beta   90.00
_cell.angle_gamma   90.00
#
_symmetry.space_group_name_H-M   'P 1'
#
loop_
_entity.id
_entity.type
_entity.pdbx_description
1 polymer ?
#
loop_
_entity_poly.entity_id
_entity_poly.type
_entity_poly.pdbx_seq_one_letter_code
_entity_poly.pdbx_strand_id
1 'polypeptide(L)'
;MKNGKNPNPNTIHPIAGYDKEIYVKPTIKNPNIVVGDFTYIADSEFESHVAHHYEWNGDKLIIGKSFRITTGVEFVMNGANH
;
A
#
# COMPACT_ATOMS: atom_id res chain seq x y z
N MET A 1 -20.05 -2.87 15.12
CA MET A 1 -19.49 -3.97 14.32
C MET A 1 -19.94 -5.29 14.94
N LYS A 2 -20.56 -6.19 14.17
CA LYS A 2 -21.05 -7.48 14.69
C LYS A 2 -19.86 -8.25 15.31
N ASN A 3 -19.95 -8.59 16.58
CA ASN A 3 -19.02 -9.46 17.35
C ASN A 3 -17.74 -8.82 17.96
N GLY A 4 -17.60 -7.50 18.05
CA GLY A 4 -16.51 -6.88 18.83
C GLY A 4 -15.07 -7.16 18.33
N LYS A 5 -14.90 -7.74 17.13
CA LYS A 5 -13.59 -7.87 16.49
C LYS A 5 -13.23 -6.56 15.82
N ASN A 6 -12.15 -5.95 16.30
CA ASN A 6 -11.52 -4.81 15.62
C ASN A 6 -10.62 -5.33 14.49
N PRO A 7 -10.68 -4.74 13.28
CA PRO A 7 -9.74 -5.03 12.21
C PRO A 7 -8.30 -4.82 12.68
N ASN A 8 -7.43 -5.78 12.39
CA ASN A 8 -6.00 -5.63 12.62
C ASN A 8 -5.37 -4.97 11.38
N PRO A 9 -4.75 -3.79 11.50
CA PRO A 9 -4.13 -3.10 10.36
C PRO A 9 -2.91 -3.85 9.79
N ASN A 10 -2.38 -4.85 10.51
CA ASN A 10 -1.26 -5.67 10.05
C ASN A 10 -1.72 -6.98 9.36
N THR A 11 -3.02 -7.17 9.14
CA THR A 11 -3.53 -8.30 8.36
C THR A 11 -3.41 -7.99 6.86
N ILE A 12 -2.71 -8.82 6.09
CA ILE A 12 -2.57 -8.63 4.62
C ILE A 12 -3.93 -8.74 3.92
N HIS A 13 -4.69 -9.80 4.20
CA HIS A 13 -6.03 -10.04 3.62
C HIS A 13 -7.13 -9.77 4.66
N PRO A 14 -7.68 -8.54 4.73
CA PRO A 14 -8.68 -8.18 5.73
C PRO A 14 -10.03 -8.88 5.54
N ILE A 15 -10.31 -9.38 4.33
CA ILE A 15 -11.54 -10.09 3.98
C ILE A 15 -11.21 -11.58 3.81
N ALA A 16 -11.74 -12.41 4.71
CA ALA A 16 -11.50 -13.85 4.65
C ALA A 16 -12.05 -14.45 3.34
N GLY A 17 -11.20 -15.19 2.62
CA GLY A 17 -11.55 -15.82 1.35
C GLY A 17 -11.57 -14.88 0.13
N TYR A 18 -11.05 -13.65 0.28
CA TYR A 18 -10.92 -12.69 -0.82
C TYR A 18 -9.47 -12.18 -0.91
N ASP A 19 -8.84 -12.41 -2.06
CA ASP A 19 -7.42 -12.19 -2.32
C ASP A 19 -7.14 -11.04 -3.32
N LYS A 20 -8.19 -10.39 -3.83
CA LYS A 20 -8.09 -9.29 -4.81
C LYS A 20 -7.98 -7.90 -4.18
N GLU A 21 -7.79 -7.85 -2.86
CA GLU A 21 -7.55 -6.63 -2.10
C GLU A 21 -6.69 -6.94 -0.89
N ILE A 22 -5.73 -6.06 -0.60
CA ILE A 22 -4.83 -6.18 0.54
C ILE A 22 -4.77 -4.89 1.34
N TYR A 23 -4.49 -4.98 2.64
CA TYR A 23 -3.91 -3.84 3.36
C TYR A 23 -2.47 -3.65 2.91
N VAL A 24 -2.12 -2.40 2.59
CA VAL A 24 -0.82 -2.04 2.01
C VAL A 24 0.28 -2.01 3.06
N LYS A 25 0.01 -1.40 4.23
CA LYS A 25 1.01 -1.25 5.30
C LYS A 25 1.79 -2.54 5.63
N PRO A 26 1.16 -3.71 5.86
CA PRO A 26 1.89 -4.93 6.20
C PRO A 26 2.71 -5.54 5.05
N THR A 27 2.56 -5.06 3.81
CA THR A 27 3.28 -5.60 2.64
C THR A 27 4.49 -4.76 2.23
N ILE A 28 4.65 -3.56 2.81
CA ILE A 28 5.77 -2.67 2.51
C ILE A 28 7.10 -3.26 2.95
N LYS A 29 8.07 -3.29 2.04
CA LYS A 29 9.46 -3.71 2.25
C LYS A 29 10.43 -2.54 2.06
N ASN A 30 10.12 -1.62 1.15
CA ASN A 30 10.93 -0.44 0.87
C ASN A 30 10.80 0.60 2.00
N PRO A 31 11.89 0.96 2.70
CA PRO A 31 11.84 1.90 3.83
C PRO A 31 11.48 3.34 3.44
N ASN A 32 11.54 3.69 2.15
CA ASN A 32 11.14 4.99 1.62
C ASN A 32 9.65 5.07 1.26
N ILE A 33 8.90 3.99 1.46
CA ILE A 33 7.44 3.95 1.32
C ILE A 33 6.82 3.93 2.72
N VAL A 34 5.95 4.90 3.01
CA VAL A 34 5.27 5.01 4.30
C VAL A 34 3.76 5.05 4.06
N VAL A 35 3.06 4.05 4.59
CA VAL A 35 1.62 3.91 4.39
C VAL A 35 0.88 3.80 5.72
N GLY A 36 -0.17 4.59 5.86
CA GLY A 36 -1.03 4.63 7.04
C GLY A 36 -1.86 3.36 7.25
N ASP A 37 -2.31 3.16 8.49
CA ASP A 37 -3.19 2.05 8.87
C ASP A 37 -4.48 2.02 8.02
N PHE A 38 -4.96 0.80 7.75
CA PHE A 38 -6.22 0.54 7.03
C PHE A 38 -6.27 1.06 5.59
N THR A 39 -5.14 1.50 5.04
CA THR A 39 -5.01 1.80 3.61
C THR A 39 -4.92 0.50 2.82
N TYR A 40 -5.70 0.41 1.75
CA TYR A 40 -5.81 -0.79 0.94
C TYR A 40 -5.76 -0.50 -0.56
N ILE A 41 -5.35 -1.51 -1.33
CA ILE A 41 -5.34 -1.49 -2.78
C ILE A 41 -6.16 -2.67 -3.30
N ALA A 42 -6.95 -2.45 -4.35
CA ALA A 42 -7.66 -3.50 -5.08
C ALA A 42 -6.71 -4.26 -6.04
N ASP A 43 -5.62 -4.78 -5.47
CA ASP A 43 -4.60 -5.63 -6.07
C ASP A 43 -3.88 -6.43 -4.95
N SER A 44 -2.92 -7.27 -5.32
CA SER A 44 -2.18 -8.20 -4.44
C SER A 44 -0.73 -7.79 -4.17
N GLU A 45 -0.14 -6.90 -4.97
CA GLU A 45 1.26 -6.45 -4.85
C GLU A 45 1.33 -4.91 -4.95
N PHE A 46 1.47 -4.19 -3.83
CA PHE A 46 1.47 -2.71 -3.86
C PHE A 46 2.73 -2.11 -4.48
N GLU A 47 3.92 -2.62 -4.12
CA GLU A 47 5.19 -1.99 -4.52
C GLU A 47 5.46 -2.10 -6.03
N SER A 48 4.82 -3.03 -6.75
CA SER A 48 4.91 -3.09 -8.21
C SER A 48 4.22 -1.91 -8.91
N HIS A 49 3.34 -1.18 -8.21
CA HIS A 49 2.71 0.05 -8.71
C HIS A 49 3.54 1.30 -8.42
N VAL A 50 4.76 1.18 -7.89
CA VAL A 50 5.64 2.31 -7.57
C VAL A 50 6.84 2.31 -8.53
N ALA A 51 6.70 3.07 -9.61
CA ALA A 51 7.68 3.14 -10.68
C ALA A 51 8.78 4.18 -10.40
N HIS A 52 10.00 3.88 -10.85
CA HIS A 52 11.16 4.78 -10.77
C HIS A 52 11.59 5.20 -9.35
N HIS A 53 11.31 4.37 -8.34
CA HIS A 53 11.69 4.65 -6.96
C HIS A 53 13.07 4.05 -6.65
N TYR A 54 14.12 4.83 -6.84
CA TYR A 54 15.48 4.37 -6.60
C TYR A 54 16.00 4.81 -5.22
N GLU A 55 16.74 3.94 -4.54
CA GLU A 55 17.27 4.22 -3.19
C GLU A 55 18.19 5.45 -3.15
N TRP A 56 18.93 5.71 -4.22
CA TRP A 56 19.87 6.82 -4.31
C TRP A 56 19.22 8.20 -4.44
N ASN A 57 17.94 8.30 -4.83
CA ASN A 57 17.20 9.56 -4.89
C ASN A 57 16.80 10.06 -3.49
N GLY A 58 16.56 9.14 -2.56
CA GLY A 58 16.10 9.46 -1.20
C GLY A 58 14.69 10.05 -1.13
N ASP A 59 13.94 10.07 -2.22
CA ASP A 59 12.54 10.52 -2.24
C ASP A 59 11.63 9.50 -1.57
N LYS A 60 10.47 9.95 -1.08
CA LYS A 60 9.54 9.13 -0.30
C LYS A 60 8.13 9.17 -0.86
N LEU A 61 7.48 8.01 -0.86
CA LEU A 61 6.04 7.90 -1.08
C LEU A 61 5.34 7.84 0.27
N ILE A 62 4.49 8.82 0.57
CA ILE A 62 3.75 8.89 1.84
C ILE A 62 2.25 8.87 1.55
N ILE A 63 1.56 7.85 2.04
CA ILE A 63 0.11 7.70 1.92
C ILE A 63 -0.52 7.72 3.32
N GLY A 64 -1.56 8.53 3.49
CA GLY A 64 -2.30 8.65 4.75
C GLY A 64 -3.03 7.37 5.19
N LYS A 65 -3.80 7.47 6.27
CA LYS A 65 -4.61 6.37 6.82
C LYS A 65 -5.96 6.25 6.13
N SER A 66 -6.54 5.05 6.15
CA SER A 66 -7.90 4.78 5.66
C SER A 66 -8.14 5.20 4.20
N PHE A 67 -7.09 5.18 3.38
CA PHE A 67 -7.17 5.52 1.97
C PHE A 67 -7.47 4.28 1.12
N ARG A 68 -8.23 4.45 0.04
CA ARG A 68 -8.53 3.39 -0.92
C ARG A 68 -7.80 3.66 -2.23
N ILE A 69 -7.00 2.71 -2.66
CA ILE A 69 -6.32 2.72 -3.96
C ILE A 69 -7.09 1.79 -4.89
N THR A 70 -7.61 2.36 -5.98
CA THR A 70 -8.32 1.59 -7.02
C THR A 70 -7.33 0.89 -7.94
N THR A 71 -7.77 -0.19 -8.58
CA THR A 71 -7.02 -0.92 -9.60
C THR A 71 -6.51 0.03 -10.69
N GLY A 72 -5.27 -0.19 -11.15
CA GLY A 72 -4.63 0.57 -12.23
C GLY A 72 -4.01 1.90 -11.82
N VAL A 73 -3.99 2.24 -10.54
CA VAL A 73 -3.22 3.39 -10.03
C VAL A 73 -1.74 3.07 -10.06
N GLU A 74 -0.95 3.97 -10.64
CA GLU A 74 0.51 3.92 -10.66
C GLU A 74 1.08 5.16 -9.97
N PHE A 75 2.16 4.99 -9.21
CA PHE A 75 2.91 6.05 -8.54
C PHE A 75 4.23 6.24 -9.27
N VAL A 76 4.41 7.39 -9.93
CA VAL A 76 5.65 7.74 -10.62
C VAL A 76 6.52 8.58 -9.70
N MET A 77 7.72 8.07 -9.39
CA MET A 77 8.68 8.71 -8.49
C MET A 77 9.72 9.54 -9.26
N ASN A 78 10.60 10.26 -8.54
CA ASN A 78 11.49 11.25 -9.15
C ASN A 78 12.59 10.66 -10.05
N GLY A 79 12.81 9.34 -10.01
CA GLY A 79 13.73 8.66 -10.94
C GLY A 79 13.28 8.66 -12.40
N ALA A 80 12.04 9.10 -12.68
CA ALA A 80 11.52 9.26 -14.04
C ALA A 80 11.97 10.56 -14.72
N ASN A 81 12.56 11.50 -13.97
CA ASN A 81 13.02 12.77 -14.52
C ASN A 81 14.30 12.59 -15.35
N HIS A 82 14.39 13.33 -16.46
CA HIS A 82 15.53 13.38 -17.38
C HIS A 82 16.32 14.70 -17.21
#